data_AF-A0A2V8MPU4-F1
#
_entry.id   AF-A0A2V8MPU4-F1
#
_cell.length_a   1.000
_cell.length_b   1.000
_cell.length_c   1.000
_cell.angle_alpha   90.00
_cell.angle_beta   90.00
_cell.angle_gamma   90.00
#
_symmetry.space_group_name_H-M   'P 1'
#
loop_
_entity.id
_entity.type
_entity.pdbx_description
1 polymer ?
#
loop_
_entity_poly.entity_id
_entity_poly.type
_entity_poly.pdbx_seq_one_letter_code
_entity_poly.pdbx_strand_id
1 'polypeptide(L)'
;MTVTDTRIIKSEIMVIPKWARVLAAVVFIAVPICFYAFVWTKPSDAPVPFRILVSFLPGSILAVLALMVGYVNKDAGRRGMNRTLWTLLVIFIPNAIGFILYFLLRSPIRVECPKCGTVVDPRVNFCPHCRHSFHDTCPQCRSAVRPGDKFCANCGAHVDQVA
;
A
#
# COMPACT_ATOMS: atom_id res chain seq x y z
N MET A 1 -20.68 2.09 14.19
CA MET A 1 -19.24 2.30 13.95
C MET A 1 -18.44 1.81 15.16
N THR A 2 -18.31 0.51 15.44
CA THR A 2 -17.88 0.13 16.83
C THR A 2 -16.91 -1.04 17.02
N VAL A 3 -16.77 -2.04 16.13
CA VAL A 3 -15.74 -3.10 16.36
C VAL A 3 -15.01 -3.54 15.08
N THR A 4 -15.71 -3.65 13.95
CA THR A 4 -15.09 -4.06 12.68
C THR A 4 -14.17 -2.96 12.12
N ASP A 5 -14.61 -1.70 12.17
CA ASP A 5 -13.82 -0.55 11.71
C ASP A 5 -12.50 -0.38 12.48
N THR A 6 -12.53 -0.56 13.80
CA THR A 6 -11.32 -0.41 14.63
C THR A 6 -10.31 -1.53 14.38
N ARG A 7 -10.75 -2.75 14.02
CA ARG A 7 -9.84 -3.83 13.61
C ARG A 7 -9.21 -3.56 12.25
N ILE A 8 -10.00 -3.07 11.28
CA ILE A 8 -9.52 -2.71 9.94
C ILE A 8 -8.50 -1.57 10.02
N ILE A 9 -8.79 -0.51 10.78
CA ILE A 9 -7.88 0.62 10.97
C ILE A 9 -6.58 0.16 11.64
N LYS A 10 -6.67 -0.69 12.67
CA LYS A 10 -5.47 -1.22 13.34
C LYS A 10 -4.63 -2.08 12.40
N SER A 11 -5.23 -2.91 11.55
CA SER A 11 -4.47 -3.72 10.58
C SER A 11 -3.81 -2.88 9.49
N GLU A 12 -4.46 -1.80 9.04
CA GLU A 12 -3.90 -0.87 8.05
C GLU A 12 -2.74 -0.04 8.64
N ILE A 13 -2.89 0.49 9.86
CA ILE A 13 -1.83 1.23 10.56
C ILE A 13 -0.64 0.31 10.88
N MET A 14 -0.89 -0.98 11.12
CA MET A 14 0.16 -1.96 11.39
C MET A 14 1.06 -2.22 10.17
N VAL A 15 0.62 -1.88 8.96
CA VAL A 15 1.45 -1.94 7.75
C VAL A 15 2.61 -0.93 7.84
N ILE A 16 2.46 0.18 8.56
CA ILE A 16 3.52 1.19 8.68
C ILE A 16 4.60 0.72 9.66
N PRO A 17 5.87 0.57 9.21
CA PRO A 17 6.92 0.04 10.05
C PRO A 17 7.27 1.02 11.19
N LYS A 18 7.73 0.47 12.33
CA LYS A 18 8.08 1.27 13.52
C LYS A 18 9.11 2.36 13.22
N TRP A 19 10.12 2.07 12.40
CA TRP A 19 11.16 3.03 12.03
C TRP A 19 10.58 4.28 11.33
N ALA A 20 9.58 4.10 10.46
CA ALA A 20 8.97 5.22 9.73
C ALA A 20 8.13 6.10 10.66
N ARG A 21 7.44 5.50 11.63
CA ARG A 21 6.71 6.26 12.67
C ARG A 21 7.65 7.08 13.55
N VAL A 22 8.77 6.50 13.96
CA VAL A 22 9.80 7.20 14.73
C VAL A 22 10.39 8.34 13.91
N LEU A 23 10.77 8.09 12.66
CA LEU A 23 11.31 9.10 11.76
C LEU A 23 10.34 10.27 11.57
N ALA A 24 9.05 9.99 11.32
CA ALA A 24 8.03 11.00 11.15
C ALA A 24 7.85 11.87 12.41
N ALA A 25 7.85 11.25 13.60
CA ALA A 25 7.77 11.98 14.87
C ALA A 25 9.00 12.86 15.10
N VAL A 26 10.20 12.35 14.82
CA VAL A 26 11.45 13.11 14.94
C VAL A 26 11.45 14.30 13.99
N VAL A 27 11.09 14.11 12.72
CA VAL A 27 11.02 15.18 11.71
C VAL A 27 9.98 16.24 12.09
N PHE A 28 8.80 15.81 12.54
CA PHE A 28 7.72 16.71 12.95
C PHE A 28 8.12 17.62 14.12
N ILE A 29 8.95 17.13 15.05
CA ILE A 29 9.42 17.90 16.21
C ILE A 29 10.67 18.73 15.86
N ALA A 30 11.63 18.15 15.14
CA ALA A 30 12.92 18.78 14.85
C ALA A 30 12.77 19.98 13.91
N VAL A 31 11.90 19.90 12.89
CA VAL A 31 11.74 20.98 11.89
C VAL A 31 11.24 22.28 12.52
N PRO A 32 10.17 22.30 13.34
CA PRO A 32 9.76 23.49 14.08
C PRO A 32 10.86 24.03 15.00
N ILE A 33 11.58 23.16 15.72
CA ILE A 33 12.68 23.57 16.61
C ILE A 33 13.78 24.29 15.80
N CYS A 34 14.18 23.75 14.66
CA CYS A 34 15.13 24.40 13.76
C CYS A 34 14.61 25.74 13.26
N PHE A 35 13.34 25.83 12.88
CA PHE A 35 12.74 27.12 12.47
C PHE A 35 12.81 28.15 13.59
N TYR A 36 12.49 27.77 14.84
CA TYR A 36 12.60 28.67 15.98
C TYR A 36 14.05 29.05 16.32
N ALA A 37 14.99 28.11 16.19
CA ALA A 37 16.40 28.30 16.50
C ALA A 37 17.17 29.10 15.43
N PHE A 38 16.74 29.07 14.16
CA PHE A 38 17.47 29.71 13.06
C PHE A 38 16.72 30.88 12.42
N VAL A 39 15.40 30.76 12.20
CA VAL A 39 14.61 31.76 11.44
C VAL A 39 14.03 32.82 12.37
N TRP A 40 13.49 32.39 13.51
CA TRP A 40 12.75 33.26 14.44
C TRP A 40 13.60 33.86 15.56
N THR A 41 14.93 33.85 15.41
CA THR A 41 15.87 34.42 16.39
C THR A 41 15.77 35.94 16.50
N LYS A 42 15.41 36.60 15.41
CA LYS A 42 15.19 38.05 15.39
C LYS A 42 13.76 38.41 15.79
N PRO A 43 13.55 39.51 16.53
CA PRO A 43 12.22 40.05 16.74
C PRO A 43 11.59 40.34 15.38
N SER A 44 10.42 39.75 15.17
CA SER A 44 9.66 39.84 13.94
C SER A 44 8.27 40.35 14.30
N ASP A 45 7.78 41.34 13.56
CA ASP A 45 6.46 41.93 13.74
C ASP A 45 5.32 40.99 13.28
N ALA A 46 5.68 39.83 12.72
CA ALA A 46 4.73 38.80 12.33
C ALA A 46 3.90 38.28 13.53
N PRO A 47 2.57 38.14 13.37
CA PRO A 47 1.70 37.66 14.44
C PRO A 47 2.05 36.22 14.83
N VAL A 48 2.01 35.93 16.14
CA VAL A 48 2.41 34.62 16.71
C VAL A 48 1.75 33.41 16.02
N PRO A 49 0.44 33.42 15.68
CA PRO A 49 -0.18 32.29 14.98
C PRO A 49 0.44 32.00 13.61
N PHE A 50 0.84 33.04 12.86
CA PHE A 50 1.49 32.88 11.58
C PHE A 50 2.87 32.22 11.73
N ARG A 51 3.61 32.59 12.78
CA ARG A 51 4.94 32.00 13.08
C ARG A 51 4.83 30.50 13.37
N ILE A 52 3.83 30.11 14.14
CA ILE A 52 3.54 28.70 14.44
C ILE A 52 3.19 27.96 13.14
N LEU A 53 2.24 28.48 12.36
CA LEU A 53 1.79 27.84 11.12
C LEU A 53 2.96 27.58 10.16
N VAL A 54 3.77 28.61 9.89
CA VAL A 54 4.92 28.50 8.97
C VAL A 54 5.98 27.53 9.48
N SER A 55 6.16 27.39 10.80
CA SER A 55 7.16 26.49 11.38
C SER A 55 6.71 25.02 11.36
N PHE A 56 5.41 24.76 11.57
CA PHE A 56 4.87 23.41 11.62
C PHE A 56 4.47 22.83 10.26
N LEU A 57 4.13 23.67 9.29
CA LEU A 57 3.72 23.25 7.94
C LEU A 57 4.77 22.39 7.19
N PRO A 58 6.06 22.79 7.09
CA PRO A 58 7.05 21.93 6.45
C PRO A 58 7.32 20.65 7.24
N GLY A 59 7.26 20.71 8.58
CA GLY A 59 7.42 19.53 9.44
C GLY A 59 6.31 18.50 9.25
N SER A 60 5.06 18.94 9.10
CA SER A 60 3.91 18.05 8.84
C SER A 60 3.99 17.42 7.46
N ILE A 61 4.35 18.19 6.42
CA ILE A 61 4.54 17.68 5.05
C ILE A 61 5.63 16.60 5.02
N LEU A 62 6.79 16.87 5.62
CA LEU A 62 7.90 15.90 5.65
C LEU A 62 7.58 14.68 6.52
N ALA A 63 6.84 14.84 7.62
CA ALA A 63 6.39 13.71 8.43
C ALA A 63 5.41 12.81 7.65
N VAL A 64 4.46 13.40 6.93
CA VAL A 64 3.55 12.64 6.04
C VAL A 64 4.33 11.92 4.95
N LEU A 65 5.32 12.59 4.32
CA LEU A 65 6.19 11.95 3.34
C LEU A 65 6.97 10.77 3.93
N ALA A 66 7.53 10.91 5.13
CA ALA A 66 8.22 9.82 5.82
C ALA A 66 7.31 8.61 6.09
N LEU A 67 6.05 8.85 6.48
CA LEU A 67 5.05 7.79 6.65
C LEU A 67 4.70 7.12 5.31
N MET A 68 4.52 7.90 4.24
CA MET A 68 4.26 7.37 2.89
C MET A 68 5.41 6.51 2.39
N VAL A 69 6.65 6.96 2.55
CA VAL A 69 7.86 6.19 2.19
C VAL A 69 7.93 4.89 2.99
N GLY A 70 7.66 4.94 4.29
CA GLY A 70 7.62 3.75 5.14
C GLY A 70 6.55 2.74 4.71
N TYR A 71 5.36 3.24 4.37
CA TYR A 71 4.26 2.43 3.85
C TYR A 71 4.65 1.74 2.53
N VAL A 72 5.12 2.51 1.54
CA VAL A 72 5.54 2.00 0.23
C VAL A 72 6.67 0.99 0.37
N ASN A 73 7.67 1.25 1.21
CA ASN A 73 8.79 0.34 1.45
C ASN A 73 8.30 -1.04 1.94
N LYS A 74 7.38 -1.02 2.92
CA LYS A 74 6.85 -2.25 3.50
C LYS A 74 5.91 -2.97 2.53
N ASP A 75 5.00 -2.24 1.87
CA ASP A 75 4.03 -2.81 0.93
C ASP A 75 4.71 -3.39 -0.32
N ALA A 76 5.72 -2.71 -0.87
CA ALA A 76 6.53 -3.22 -1.98
C ALA A 76 7.23 -4.53 -1.58
N GLY A 77 7.75 -4.61 -0.36
CA GLY A 77 8.35 -5.82 0.20
C GLY A 77 7.36 -6.98 0.32
N ARG A 78 6.10 -6.72 0.72
CA ARG A 78 5.03 -7.74 0.80
C ARG A 78 4.64 -8.27 -0.58
N ARG A 79 4.68 -7.43 -1.60
CA ARG A 79 4.41 -7.78 -3.01
C ARG A 79 5.63 -8.38 -3.72
N GLY A 80 6.77 -8.45 -3.03
CA GLY A 80 8.07 -8.86 -3.56
C GLY A 80 8.53 -8.06 -4.77
N MET A 81 8.21 -6.78 -4.79
CA MET A 81 8.78 -5.80 -5.69
C MET A 81 10.07 -5.23 -5.05
N ASN A 82 10.99 -4.67 -5.86
CA ASN A 82 12.23 -4.08 -5.34
C ASN A 82 11.92 -2.86 -4.45
N ARG A 83 12.12 -3.01 -3.14
CA ARG A 83 11.75 -2.01 -2.12
C ARG A 83 12.42 -0.66 -2.36
N THR A 84 13.72 -0.69 -2.67
CA THR A 84 14.55 0.52 -2.78
C THR A 84 14.13 1.36 -3.97
N LEU A 85 13.91 0.73 -5.13
CA LEU A 85 13.50 1.42 -6.34
C LEU A 85 12.19 2.21 -6.11
N TRP A 86 11.16 1.56 -5.57
CA TRP A 86 9.87 2.21 -5.32
C TRP A 86 9.97 3.32 -4.27
N THR A 87 10.79 3.15 -3.23
CA THR A 87 11.01 4.25 -2.27
C THR A 87 11.75 5.44 -2.86
N LEU A 88 12.78 5.21 -3.68
CA LEU A 88 13.51 6.29 -4.34
C LEU A 88 12.59 7.06 -5.29
N LEU A 89 11.74 6.33 -6.01
CA LEU A 89 10.74 6.90 -6.90
C LEU A 89 9.78 7.84 -6.15
N VAL A 90 9.31 7.46 -4.95
CA VAL A 90 8.45 8.32 -4.10
C VAL A 90 9.18 9.53 -3.53
N ILE A 91 10.48 9.41 -3.23
CA ILE A 91 11.29 10.50 -2.64
C ILE A 91 11.67 11.54 -3.70
N PHE A 92 12.13 11.10 -4.88
CA PHE A 92 12.73 11.99 -5.86
C PHE A 92 11.75 12.53 -6.91
N ILE A 93 10.59 11.89 -7.08
CA ILE A 93 9.56 12.39 -7.99
C ILE A 93 8.57 13.25 -7.20
N PRO A 94 8.61 14.60 -7.36
CA PRO A 94 7.79 15.51 -6.57
C PRO A 94 6.30 15.43 -6.93
N ASN A 95 5.48 16.23 -6.24
CA ASN A 95 4.04 16.40 -6.51
C ASN A 95 3.23 15.10 -6.35
N ALA A 96 3.65 14.21 -5.45
CA ALA A 96 3.03 12.91 -5.22
C ALA A 96 2.98 11.97 -6.44
N ILE A 97 3.58 12.34 -7.58
CA ILE A 97 3.59 11.52 -8.80
C ILE A 97 4.22 10.16 -8.49
N GLY A 98 5.30 10.13 -7.70
CA GLY A 98 5.94 8.87 -7.35
C GLY A 98 5.04 7.91 -6.56
N PHE A 99 4.21 8.46 -5.68
CA PHE A 99 3.21 7.69 -4.93
C PHE A 99 2.09 7.20 -5.86
N ILE A 100 1.59 8.05 -6.76
CA ILE A 100 0.56 7.66 -7.74
C ILE A 100 1.07 6.53 -8.64
N LEU A 101 2.29 6.67 -9.17
CA LEU A 101 2.92 5.63 -10.00
C LEU A 101 3.06 4.29 -9.26
N TYR A 102 3.43 4.33 -7.98
CA TYR A 102 3.48 3.13 -7.15
C TYR A 102 2.12 2.42 -7.11
N PHE A 103 1.01 3.14 -6.87
CA PHE A 103 -0.32 2.52 -6.82
C PHE A 103 -0.81 2.00 -8.17
N LEU A 104 -0.49 2.70 -9.27
CA LEU A 104 -0.86 2.26 -10.61
C LEU A 104 -0.10 0.99 -11.05
N LEU A 105 1.16 0.88 -10.66
CA LEU A 105 2.06 -0.20 -11.11
C LEU A 105 2.27 -1.30 -10.06
N ARG A 106 1.60 -1.24 -8.91
CA ARG A 106 1.77 -2.25 -7.86
C ARG A 106 1.30 -3.63 -8.33
N SER A 107 2.12 -4.64 -8.08
CA SER A 107 1.74 -6.04 -8.30
C SER A 107 0.80 -6.54 -7.20
N PRO A 108 -0.11 -7.49 -7.49
CA PRO A 108 -0.93 -8.12 -6.46
C PRO A 108 -0.04 -8.88 -5.47
N ILE A 109 -0.56 -9.11 -4.27
CA ILE A 109 0.13 -9.89 -3.24
C ILE A 109 0.15 -11.35 -3.70
N ARG A 110 1.32 -12.00 -3.65
CA ARG A 110 1.45 -13.42 -3.99
C ARG A 110 0.73 -14.28 -2.95
N VAL A 111 0.13 -15.36 -3.41
CA VAL A 111 -0.64 -16.30 -2.60
C VAL A 111 0.01 -17.68 -2.61
N GLU A 112 -0.19 -18.44 -1.54
CA GLU A 112 0.29 -19.82 -1.46
C GLU A 112 -0.76 -20.76 -2.06
N CYS A 113 -0.31 -21.72 -2.85
CA CYS A 113 -1.20 -22.76 -3.39
C CYS A 113 -1.74 -23.64 -2.25
N PRO A 114 -3.06 -23.84 -2.10
CA PRO A 114 -3.63 -24.60 -0.98
C PRO A 114 -3.28 -26.10 -1.04
N LYS A 115 -2.88 -26.61 -2.22
CA LYS A 115 -2.56 -28.03 -2.41
C LYS A 115 -1.09 -28.36 -2.15
N CYS A 116 -0.15 -27.49 -2.54
CA CYS A 116 1.29 -27.78 -2.49
C CYS A 116 2.14 -26.71 -1.80
N GLY A 117 1.56 -25.60 -1.36
CA GLY A 117 2.27 -24.51 -0.68
C GLY A 117 3.16 -23.63 -1.57
N THR A 118 3.24 -23.88 -2.88
CA THR A 118 4.04 -23.05 -3.79
C THR A 118 3.46 -21.63 -3.88
N VAL A 119 4.32 -20.63 -3.70
CA VAL A 119 3.96 -19.21 -3.84
C VAL A 119 3.76 -18.87 -5.31
N VAL A 120 2.57 -18.37 -5.65
CA VAL A 120 2.19 -18.03 -7.03
C VAL A 120 1.61 -16.60 -7.11
N ASP A 121 1.66 -16.03 -8.31
CA ASP A 121 0.94 -14.79 -8.61
C ASP A 121 -0.57 -15.10 -8.74
N PRO A 122 -1.47 -14.36 -8.08
CA PRO A 122 -2.90 -14.66 -8.11
C PRO A 122 -3.56 -14.46 -9.49
N ARG A 123 -2.84 -13.93 -10.48
CA ARG A 123 -3.32 -13.82 -11.87
C ARG A 123 -3.18 -15.10 -12.68
N VAL A 124 -2.51 -16.13 -12.15
CA VAL A 124 -2.37 -17.41 -12.85
C VAL A 124 -3.60 -18.28 -12.62
N ASN A 125 -4.08 -18.94 -13.66
CA ASN A 125 -5.24 -19.85 -13.56
C ASN A 125 -4.89 -21.18 -12.89
N PHE A 126 -3.64 -21.64 -13.07
CA PHE A 126 -3.17 -22.94 -12.59
C PHE A 126 -1.82 -22.81 -11.86
N CYS A 127 -1.64 -23.61 -10.82
CA CYS A 127 -0.35 -23.71 -10.15
C CYS A 127 0.69 -24.37 -11.09
N PRO A 128 1.87 -23.74 -11.32
CA PRO A 128 2.90 -24.30 -12.19
C PRO A 128 3.58 -25.56 -11.62
N HIS A 129 3.44 -25.81 -10.31
CA HIS A 129 4.08 -26.95 -9.64
C HIS A 129 3.14 -28.17 -9.54
N CYS A 130 1.90 -27.99 -9.06
CA CYS A 130 0.97 -29.10 -8.79
C CYS A 130 -0.27 -29.14 -9.69
N ARG A 131 -0.40 -28.18 -10.61
CA ARG A 131 -1.53 -28.05 -11.55
C ARG A 131 -2.91 -27.85 -10.91
N HIS A 132 -2.96 -27.45 -9.64
CA HIS A 132 -4.21 -27.05 -8.98
C HIS A 132 -4.82 -25.84 -9.71
N SER A 133 -6.11 -25.88 -9.98
CA SER A 133 -6.88 -24.78 -10.59
C SER A 133 -7.33 -23.81 -9.51
N PHE A 134 -7.07 -22.52 -9.70
CA PHE A 134 -7.58 -21.46 -8.81
C PHE A 134 -8.99 -20.98 -9.22
N HIS A 135 -9.50 -21.50 -10.34
CA HIS A 135 -10.82 -21.19 -10.85
C HIS A 135 -11.64 -22.46 -11.00
N ASP A 136 -12.93 -22.31 -10.79
CA ASP A 136 -13.88 -23.37 -11.03
C ASP A 136 -13.92 -23.69 -12.52
N THR A 137 -14.22 -24.95 -12.82
CA THR A 137 -14.32 -25.44 -14.20
C THR A 137 -15.76 -25.77 -14.52
N CYS A 138 -16.19 -25.50 -15.75
CA CYS A 138 -17.53 -25.84 -16.20
C CYS A 138 -17.74 -27.37 -16.17
N PRO A 139 -18.85 -27.88 -15.62
CA PRO A 139 -19.09 -29.33 -15.53
C PRO A 139 -19.31 -29.99 -16.89
N GLN A 140 -19.79 -29.24 -17.90
CA GLN A 140 -20.06 -29.77 -19.25
C GLN A 140 -18.80 -29.84 -20.12
N CYS A 141 -18.09 -28.72 -20.30
CA CYS A 141 -16.96 -28.64 -21.24
C CYS A 141 -15.58 -28.52 -20.58
N ARG A 142 -15.51 -28.46 -19.24
CA ARG A 142 -14.27 -28.35 -18.43
C ARG A 142 -13.41 -27.12 -18.71
N SER A 143 -13.93 -26.10 -19.40
CA SER A 143 -13.24 -24.81 -19.51
C SER A 143 -13.24 -24.09 -18.17
N ALA A 144 -12.21 -23.28 -17.90
CA ALA A 144 -12.17 -22.41 -16.73
C ALA A 144 -13.33 -21.40 -16.76
N VAL A 145 -13.92 -21.14 -15.61
CA VAL A 145 -15.04 -20.22 -15.41
C VAL A 145 -14.61 -19.16 -14.40
N ARG A 146 -15.02 -17.89 -14.59
CA ARG A 146 -14.69 -16.83 -13.64
C ARG A 146 -15.66 -16.85 -12.46
N PRO A 147 -15.20 -16.48 -11.26
CA PRO A 147 -16.09 -16.31 -10.12
C PRO A 147 -17.23 -15.34 -10.45
N GLY A 148 -18.48 -15.79 -10.30
CA GLY A 148 -19.69 -15.00 -10.57
C GLY A 148 -20.27 -15.15 -11.98
N ASP A 149 -19.64 -15.89 -12.88
CA ASP A 149 -20.22 -16.22 -14.19
C ASP A 149 -21.44 -17.15 -14.01
N LYS A 150 -22.61 -16.74 -14.50
CA LYS A 150 -23.83 -17.58 -14.52
C LYS A 150 -23.80 -18.64 -15.62
N PHE A 151 -23.14 -18.32 -16.73
CA PHE A 151 -23.05 -19.16 -17.93
C PHE A 151 -21.60 -19.30 -18.38
N CYS A 152 -21.24 -20.49 -18.87
CA CYS A 152 -19.93 -20.76 -19.43
C CYS A 152 -19.73 -20.01 -20.76
N ALA A 153 -18.68 -19.20 -20.87
CA ALA A 153 -18.35 -18.46 -22.10
C ALA A 153 -18.00 -19.36 -23.31
N ASN A 154 -17.67 -20.64 -23.08
CA ASN A 154 -17.28 -21.57 -24.15
C ASN A 154 -18.45 -22.43 -24.66
N CYS A 155 -19.36 -22.88 -23.79
CA CYS A 155 -20.44 -23.80 -24.17
C CYS A 155 -21.85 -23.31 -23.84
N GLY A 156 -22.02 -22.19 -23.14
CA GLY A 156 -23.32 -21.64 -22.76
C GLY A 156 -24.04 -22.37 -21.61
N ALA A 157 -23.46 -23.44 -21.05
CA ALA A 157 -24.06 -24.15 -19.92
C ALA A 157 -24.07 -23.32 -18.63
N HIS A 158 -25.10 -23.50 -17.81
CA HIS A 158 -25.23 -22.86 -16.49
C HIS A 158 -24.15 -23.38 -15.54
N VAL A 159 -23.54 -22.48 -14.73
CA VAL A 159 -22.41 -22.84 -13.85
C VAL A 159 -22.79 -22.93 -12.37
N ASP A 160 -24.08 -22.94 -12.05
CA ASP A 160 -24.66 -22.78 -10.69
C ASP A 160 -24.44 -23.95 -9.72
N GLN A 161 -23.54 -24.89 -10.04
CA GLN A 161 -23.33 -26.10 -9.27
C GLN A 161 -21.85 -26.32 -8.92
N VAL A 162 -21.16 -25.26 -8.51
CA VAL A 162 -19.82 -25.40 -7.93
C VAL A 162 -19.87 -24.91 -6.48
N ALA A 163 -19.87 -25.89 -5.58
CA ALA A 163 -19.74 -25.74 -4.13
C ALA A 163 -18.31 -25.37 -3.72
#